data_AF-A0A6L4YM57-F1
#
_entry.id   AF-A0A6L4YM57-F1
#
_cell.length_a   1.000
_cell.length_b   1.000
_cell.length_c   1.000
_cell.angle_alpha   90.00
_cell.angle_beta   90.00
_cell.angle_gamma   90.00
#
_symmetry.space_group_name_H-M   'P 1'
#
loop_
_entity.id
_entity.type
_entity.pdbx_description
1 polymer ?
#
loop_
_entity_poly.entity_id
_entity_poly.type
_entity_poly.pdbx_seq_one_letter_code
_entity_poly.pdbx_strand_id
1 'polypeptide(L)'
;MKKYTLATLAAIMLPVSVWAADPPSPTASKMVIAMNKAGSPTEALSAVENLALGTALLLANERDKFEMQQVFRLALYLRPLRRQYDPSPDLVRIDEDPQHIEKVYMDRIRNVLKPELVTRIGAMKLTRKDMDNYLEKHGGLFGVDRKKTPTFALLEFAVNDFHEQIAPPNTIAAKDKPDYFIADSIKSISGKNPGDGKKLFEGACSACHGMDGQGRFPPIVMKSYLTLHSDHEHFEIVKGGPPQKPGSPIVMPTFGDKLNQDQIWSIVKYLRTWEKAWTGPKNVRRGEAEARAAGVKFYSTPELLAIWKAKNPNVLLLDLQSDIAFRIMGHIPGSRHIRPEEFDGKMKTLPKDKEIIVIDMFGSQGLVPAAALAKAGYKTSYLSDGMMDWHIARNYQTAY
;
A
#
# COMPACT_ATOMS: atom_id res chain seq x y z
N MET A 1 47.72 -41.02 25.67
CA MET A 1 47.48 -41.55 27.02
C MET A 1 47.21 -40.40 27.98
N LYS A 2 46.15 -40.52 28.80
CA LYS A 2 45.95 -40.00 30.17
C LYS A 2 46.29 -38.52 30.45
N LYS A 3 45.25 -37.71 30.69
CA LYS A 3 44.74 -37.28 32.02
C LYS A 3 45.50 -36.08 32.61
N TYR A 4 44.80 -34.96 32.70
CA TYR A 4 45.15 -33.77 33.46
C TYR A 4 44.88 -33.98 34.97
N THR A 5 45.79 -33.49 35.82
CA THR A 5 45.60 -33.17 37.25
C THR A 5 46.55 -32.01 37.58
N LEU A 6 46.01 -30.79 37.71
CA LEU A 6 45.84 -29.98 38.93
C LEU A 6 47.09 -29.71 39.79
N ALA A 7 47.44 -28.42 39.93
CA ALA A 7 47.61 -27.65 41.18
C ALA A 7 48.53 -26.43 40.93
N THR A 8 47.97 -25.23 40.73
CA THR A 8 47.89 -24.10 41.70
C THR A 8 49.22 -23.48 42.15
N LEU A 9 49.40 -22.18 41.86
CA LEU A 9 49.63 -21.11 42.86
C LEU A 9 49.40 -19.73 42.18
N ALA A 10 48.39 -18.98 42.63
CA ALA A 10 48.50 -17.74 43.42
C ALA A 10 48.88 -16.50 42.58
N ALA A 11 47.91 -15.69 42.12
CA ALA A 11 47.18 -14.64 42.88
C ALA A 11 47.97 -13.32 42.96
N ILE A 12 47.60 -12.37 42.09
CA ILE A 12 47.68 -10.92 42.36
C ILE A 12 46.34 -10.29 41.95
N MET A 13 45.64 -9.82 42.98
CA MET A 13 44.49 -8.90 43.02
C MET A 13 45.00 -7.46 42.71
N LEU A 14 44.37 -6.49 42.02
CA LEU A 14 43.00 -5.94 41.82
C LEU A 14 43.10 -4.88 40.66
N PRO A 15 42.06 -4.13 40.21
CA PRO A 15 40.63 -4.18 40.52
C PRO A 15 39.74 -4.43 39.27
N VAL A 16 38.51 -4.82 39.56
CA VAL A 16 37.45 -5.09 38.60
C VAL A 16 36.91 -3.78 38.03
N SER A 17 36.92 -3.62 36.72
CA SER A 17 36.06 -2.68 35.99
C SER A 17 35.39 -3.47 34.87
N VAL A 18 34.15 -3.88 35.14
CA VAL A 18 33.27 -4.56 34.20
C VAL A 18 32.92 -3.57 33.09
N TRP A 19 33.44 -3.79 31.89
CA TRP A 19 32.80 -3.32 30.66
C TRP A 19 31.90 -4.44 30.14
N ALA A 20 30.75 -4.60 30.81
CA ALA A 20 29.57 -5.08 30.16
C ALA A 20 29.00 -3.87 29.41
N ALA A 21 29.07 -3.88 28.09
CA ALA A 21 28.25 -2.98 27.30
C ALA A 21 26.81 -3.47 27.45
N ASP A 22 26.03 -2.75 28.26
CA ASP A 22 24.59 -2.95 28.37
C ASP A 22 23.94 -2.82 26.98
N PRO A 23 23.01 -3.70 26.60
CA PRO A 23 22.15 -3.45 25.45
C PRO A 23 21.33 -2.17 25.72
N PRO A 24 21.11 -1.30 24.73
CA PRO A 24 20.31 -0.11 24.94
C PRO A 24 18.90 -0.48 25.41
N SER A 25 18.56 0.03 26.59
CA SER A 25 17.23 0.03 27.18
C SER A 25 16.20 0.53 26.16
N PRO A 26 15.07 -0.18 25.96
CA PRO A 26 13.96 0.36 25.22
C PRO A 26 13.18 1.29 26.16
N THR A 27 13.49 2.58 26.15
CA THR A 27 12.46 3.58 26.47
C THR A 27 11.51 3.70 25.28
N ALA A 28 10.83 2.59 24.98
CA ALA A 28 9.55 2.64 24.31
C ALA A 28 8.59 3.22 25.35
N SER A 29 8.20 4.48 25.16
CA SER A 29 7.08 5.06 25.86
C SER A 29 5.92 4.08 25.72
N LYS A 30 5.53 3.42 26.81
CA LYS A 30 4.34 2.57 26.85
C LYS A 30 3.11 3.47 26.80
N MET A 31 2.86 4.07 25.63
CA MET A 31 1.49 4.28 25.23
C MET A 31 0.97 2.93 24.80
N VAL A 32 0.32 2.26 25.75
CA VAL A 32 -0.70 1.28 25.45
C VAL A 32 -1.69 2.00 24.56
N ILE A 33 -1.52 1.90 23.24
CA ILE A 33 -2.61 2.14 22.31
C ILE A 33 -3.71 1.22 22.83
N ALA A 34 -4.83 1.81 23.22
CA ALA A 34 -6.01 1.05 23.56
C ALA A 34 -6.33 0.18 22.33
N MET A 35 -5.87 -1.08 22.37
CA MET A 35 -6.59 -2.14 21.70
C MET A 35 -8.00 -1.95 22.22
N ASN A 36 -8.93 -1.55 21.35
CA ASN A 36 -10.34 -1.59 21.67
C ASN A 36 -10.55 -2.95 22.33
N LYS A 37 -10.80 -2.94 23.65
CA LYS A 37 -11.12 -4.14 24.40
C LYS A 37 -12.23 -4.78 23.60
N ALA A 38 -12.04 -6.02 23.16
CA ALA A 38 -13.09 -6.85 22.61
C ALA A 38 -14.14 -7.02 23.72
N GLY A 39 -14.99 -6.01 23.90
CA GLY A 39 -16.21 -6.09 24.65
C GLY A 39 -17.20 -6.89 23.80
N SER A 40 -18.11 -7.59 24.48
CA SER A 40 -19.27 -8.21 23.85
C SER A 40 -19.87 -7.22 22.83
N PRO A 41 -20.12 -7.63 21.58
CA PRO A 41 -20.62 -6.69 20.60
C PRO A 41 -21.95 -6.11 21.10
N THR A 42 -22.01 -4.79 21.24
CA THR A 42 -23.29 -4.11 21.34
C THR A 42 -24.14 -4.49 20.12
N GLU A 43 -25.45 -4.62 20.29
CA GLU A 43 -26.36 -4.82 19.15
C GLU A 43 -26.19 -3.70 18.11
N ALA A 44 -25.86 -2.48 18.56
CA ALA A 44 -25.52 -1.35 17.72
C ALA A 44 -24.11 -1.46 17.10
N LEU A 45 -24.00 -1.05 15.84
CA LEU A 45 -22.72 -0.89 15.13
C LEU A 45 -22.02 0.42 15.51
N SER A 46 -20.69 0.40 15.47
CA SER A 46 -19.90 1.65 15.49
C SER A 46 -20.16 2.50 14.24
N ALA A 47 -19.73 3.76 14.25
CA ALA A 47 -19.88 4.65 13.11
C ALA A 47 -19.18 4.12 11.84
N VAL A 48 -17.97 3.57 12.00
CA VAL A 48 -17.20 2.94 10.90
C VAL A 48 -17.94 1.73 10.35
N GLU A 49 -18.39 0.83 11.23
CA GLU A 49 -19.09 -0.38 10.82
C GLU A 49 -20.40 -0.06 10.11
N ASN A 50 -21.19 0.87 10.64
CA ASN A 50 -22.45 1.27 10.04
C ASN A 50 -22.24 1.90 8.64
N LEU A 51 -21.22 2.76 8.49
CA LEU A 51 -20.92 3.37 7.19
C LEU A 51 -20.38 2.34 6.19
N ALA A 52 -19.45 1.48 6.59
CA ALA A 52 -18.86 0.46 5.73
C ALA A 52 -19.91 -0.56 5.28
N LEU A 53 -20.67 -1.15 6.21
CA LEU A 53 -21.70 -2.13 5.88
C LEU A 53 -22.82 -1.50 5.06
N GLY A 54 -23.32 -0.33 5.46
CA GLY A 54 -24.37 0.36 4.70
C GLY A 54 -23.94 0.70 3.28
N THR A 55 -22.67 1.10 3.09
CA THR A 55 -22.11 1.34 1.76
C THR A 55 -22.03 0.06 0.94
N ALA A 56 -21.57 -1.04 1.53
CA ALA A 56 -21.49 -2.33 0.86
C ALA A 56 -22.87 -2.85 0.43
N LEU A 57 -23.86 -2.75 1.30
CA LEU A 57 -25.24 -3.13 0.98
C LEU A 57 -25.87 -2.24 -0.10
N LEU A 58 -25.64 -0.92 -0.06
CA LEU A 58 -26.11 -0.03 -1.13
C LEU A 58 -25.47 -0.38 -2.48
N LEU A 59 -24.16 -0.60 -2.51
CA LEU A 59 -23.46 -0.96 -3.75
C LEU A 59 -23.92 -2.31 -4.30
N ALA A 60 -24.13 -3.31 -3.43
CA ALA A 60 -24.61 -4.62 -3.84
C ALA A 60 -26.03 -4.57 -4.45
N ASN A 61 -26.92 -3.73 -3.89
CA ASN A 61 -28.31 -3.66 -4.32
C ASN A 61 -28.56 -2.65 -5.46
N GLU A 62 -27.72 -1.62 -5.56
CA GLU A 62 -27.96 -0.46 -6.42
C GLU A 62 -26.71 -0.05 -7.21
N ARG A 63 -25.89 -1.02 -7.65
CA ARG A 63 -24.60 -0.79 -8.32
C ARG A 63 -24.65 0.24 -9.45
N ASP A 64 -25.71 0.21 -10.27
CA ASP A 64 -25.89 1.08 -11.43
C ASP A 64 -26.13 2.55 -11.06
N LYS A 65 -26.45 2.84 -9.79
CA LYS A 65 -26.59 4.21 -9.27
C LYS A 65 -25.26 4.82 -8.82
N PHE A 66 -24.18 4.03 -8.83
CA PHE A 66 -22.84 4.50 -8.49
C PHE A 66 -21.99 4.66 -9.74
N GLU A 67 -21.45 5.87 -9.86
CA GLU A 67 -20.44 6.15 -10.87
C GLU A 67 -19.16 5.34 -10.61
N MET A 68 -18.46 4.92 -11.66
CA MET A 68 -17.27 4.07 -11.51
C MET A 68 -16.18 4.72 -10.65
N GLN A 69 -15.92 6.02 -10.86
CA GLN A 69 -15.01 6.82 -10.03
C GLN A 69 -15.48 6.94 -8.58
N GLN A 70 -16.79 6.90 -8.32
CA GLN A 70 -17.33 6.92 -6.95
C GLN A 70 -16.99 5.62 -6.24
N VAL A 71 -17.28 4.45 -6.84
CA VAL A 71 -16.93 3.13 -6.30
C VAL A 71 -15.44 3.02 -6.05
N PHE A 72 -14.64 3.48 -7.01
CA PHE A 72 -13.19 3.46 -6.92
C PHE A 72 -12.65 4.28 -5.73
N ARG A 73 -13.17 5.50 -5.53
CA ARG A 73 -12.80 6.35 -4.40
C ARG A 73 -13.24 5.76 -3.07
N LEU A 74 -14.41 5.13 -3.00
CA LEU A 74 -14.85 4.41 -1.79
C LEU A 74 -13.87 3.29 -1.45
N ALA A 75 -13.44 2.51 -2.44
CA ALA A 75 -12.44 1.46 -2.26
C ALA A 75 -11.12 2.04 -1.71
N LEU A 76 -10.64 3.14 -2.29
CA LEU A 76 -9.41 3.79 -1.83
C LEU A 76 -9.51 4.47 -0.46
N TYR A 77 -10.64 5.06 -0.10
CA TYR A 77 -10.79 5.74 1.20
C TYR A 77 -11.10 4.78 2.35
N LEU A 78 -11.65 3.59 2.06
CA LEU A 78 -11.78 2.53 3.07
C LEU A 78 -10.45 1.84 3.37
N ARG A 79 -9.50 1.82 2.42
CA ARG A 79 -8.19 1.16 2.60
C ARG A 79 -7.42 1.63 3.84
N PRO A 80 -7.27 2.94 4.11
CA PRO A 80 -6.62 3.41 5.33
C PRO A 80 -7.33 3.01 6.63
N LEU A 81 -8.68 2.98 6.63
CA LEU A 81 -9.44 2.42 7.76
C LEU A 81 -9.16 0.92 7.91
N ARG A 82 -9.25 0.15 6.82
CA ARG A 82 -8.95 -1.28 6.82
C ARG A 82 -7.56 -1.57 7.39
N ARG A 83 -6.56 -0.78 6.99
CA ARG A 83 -5.19 -0.86 7.53
C ARG A 83 -5.14 -0.50 9.02
N GLN A 84 -5.82 0.55 9.46
CA GLN A 84 -5.87 0.94 10.88
C GLN A 84 -6.39 -0.20 11.77
N TYR A 85 -7.41 -0.91 11.31
CA TYR A 85 -8.06 -2.02 12.03
C TYR A 85 -7.37 -3.38 11.84
N ASP A 86 -6.36 -3.49 10.97
CA ASP A 86 -5.62 -4.72 10.72
C ASP A 86 -4.99 -5.25 12.03
N PRO A 87 -5.26 -6.51 12.42
CA PRO A 87 -4.80 -7.07 13.69
C PRO A 87 -3.33 -7.50 13.68
N SER A 88 -2.64 -7.41 12.55
CA SER A 88 -1.22 -7.74 12.44
C SER A 88 -0.38 -6.94 13.45
N PRO A 89 0.44 -7.61 14.29
CA PRO A 89 1.34 -6.93 15.22
C PRO A 89 2.56 -6.34 14.52
N ASP A 90 2.89 -6.80 13.31
CA ASP A 90 4.05 -6.35 12.54
C ASP A 90 3.76 -5.09 11.70
N LEU A 91 2.48 -4.69 11.62
CA LEU A 91 2.02 -3.51 10.91
C LEU A 91 2.70 -2.24 11.45
N VAL A 92 3.32 -1.48 10.54
CA VAL A 92 3.87 -0.17 10.88
C VAL A 92 2.71 0.83 10.95
N ARG A 93 2.33 1.19 12.18
CA ARG A 93 1.44 2.31 12.45
C ARG A 93 2.35 3.50 12.74
N ILE A 94 2.44 4.44 11.80
CA ILE A 94 3.07 5.74 12.08
C ILE A 94 2.24 6.39 13.19
N ASP A 95 2.87 7.13 14.11
CA ASP A 95 2.26 7.80 15.28
C ASP A 95 1.21 8.85 14.90
N GLU A 96 0.18 8.44 14.18
CA GLU A 96 -1.01 9.17 13.85
C GLU A 96 -2.06 8.77 14.89
N ASP A 97 -2.67 9.75 15.54
CA ASP A 97 -3.81 9.53 16.42
C ASP A 97 -4.85 8.67 15.67
N PRO A 98 -5.16 7.44 16.12
CA PRO A 98 -6.11 6.57 15.44
C PRO A 98 -7.49 7.24 15.27
N GLN A 99 -7.86 8.13 16.18
CA GLN A 99 -9.11 8.90 16.06
C GLN A 99 -9.04 9.94 14.94
N HIS A 100 -7.86 10.47 14.64
CA HIS A 100 -7.63 11.36 13.52
C HIS A 100 -7.83 10.63 12.18
N ILE A 101 -7.23 9.46 12.00
CA ILE A 101 -7.38 8.67 10.76
C ILE A 101 -8.83 8.27 10.55
N GLU A 102 -9.48 7.76 11.59
CA GLU A 102 -10.89 7.40 11.51
C GLU A 102 -11.73 8.60 11.06
N LYS A 103 -11.61 9.74 11.74
CA LYS A 103 -12.34 10.97 11.39
C LYS A 103 -12.09 11.41 9.94
N VAL A 104 -10.82 11.51 9.54
CA VAL A 104 -10.42 12.01 8.22
C VAL A 104 -11.01 11.15 7.10
N TYR A 105 -10.91 9.82 7.19
CA TYR A 105 -11.38 8.94 6.13
C TYR A 105 -12.89 8.73 6.17
N MET A 106 -13.51 8.74 7.34
CA MET A 106 -14.97 8.75 7.46
C MET A 106 -15.59 9.98 6.79
N ASP A 107 -15.01 11.16 6.98
CA ASP A 107 -15.47 12.39 6.33
C ASP A 107 -15.29 12.32 4.80
N ARG A 108 -14.17 11.78 4.32
CA ARG A 108 -13.93 11.55 2.88
C ARG A 108 -14.94 10.60 2.27
N ILE A 109 -15.24 9.47 2.92
CA ILE A 109 -16.24 8.49 2.47
C ILE A 109 -17.62 9.14 2.40
N ARG A 110 -18.03 9.88 3.44
CA ARG A 110 -19.32 10.61 3.44
C ARG A 110 -19.43 11.61 2.29
N ASN A 111 -18.35 12.33 1.99
CA ASN A 111 -18.31 13.27 0.86
C ASN A 111 -18.44 12.56 -0.49
N VAL A 112 -17.90 11.34 -0.62
CA VAL A 112 -18.07 10.53 -1.83
C VAL A 112 -19.49 10.01 -1.97
N LEU A 113 -20.12 9.56 -0.87
CA LEU A 113 -21.50 9.06 -0.86
C LEU A 113 -22.56 10.15 -1.09
N LYS A 114 -22.25 11.41 -0.76
CA LYS A 114 -23.18 12.55 -0.73
C LYS A 114 -24.20 12.44 0.44
N PRO A 115 -24.80 13.57 0.88
CA PRO A 115 -25.66 13.61 2.07
C PRO A 115 -26.88 12.67 2.03
N GLU A 116 -27.46 12.47 0.85
CA GLU A 116 -28.62 11.59 0.65
C GLU A 116 -28.30 10.14 1.03
N LEU A 117 -27.23 9.56 0.46
CA LEU A 117 -26.85 8.17 0.73
C LEU A 117 -26.42 7.98 2.19
N VAL A 118 -25.73 8.97 2.77
CA VAL A 118 -25.36 8.95 4.20
C VAL A 118 -26.61 8.92 5.09
N THR A 119 -27.64 9.72 4.74
CA THR A 119 -28.92 9.73 5.47
C THR A 119 -29.64 8.39 5.34
N ARG A 120 -29.66 7.81 4.13
CA ARG A 120 -30.24 6.49 3.87
C ARG A 120 -29.55 5.40 4.69
N ILE A 121 -28.21 5.38 4.74
CA ILE A 121 -27.45 4.45 5.57
C ILE A 121 -27.83 4.59 7.05
N GLY A 122 -27.97 5.82 7.55
CA GLY A 122 -28.43 6.06 8.93
C GLY A 122 -29.84 5.52 9.21
N ALA A 123 -30.73 5.59 8.21
CA ALA A 123 -32.10 5.09 8.32
C ALA A 123 -32.21 3.55 8.24
N MET A 124 -31.16 2.84 7.81
CA MET A 124 -31.17 1.36 7.73
C MET A 124 -31.24 0.69 9.11
N LYS A 125 -30.83 1.38 10.19
CA LYS A 125 -30.79 0.83 11.56
C LYS A 125 -30.04 -0.51 11.63
N LEU A 126 -28.89 -0.61 10.95
CA LEU A 126 -28.09 -1.82 10.87
C LEU A 126 -27.59 -2.26 12.26
N THR A 127 -27.63 -3.56 12.48
CA THR A 127 -27.25 -4.20 13.75
C THR A 127 -26.01 -5.06 13.59
N ARG A 128 -25.44 -5.51 14.72
CA ARG A 128 -24.39 -6.54 14.72
C ARG A 128 -24.82 -7.79 13.97
N LYS A 129 -26.08 -8.21 14.11
CA LYS A 129 -26.62 -9.38 13.42
C LYS A 129 -26.57 -9.21 11.91
N ASP A 130 -26.88 -8.02 11.39
CA ASP A 130 -26.80 -7.74 9.95
C ASP A 130 -25.36 -7.82 9.45
N MET A 131 -24.42 -7.30 10.24
CA MET A 131 -23.00 -7.39 9.94
C MET A 131 -22.50 -8.84 9.98
N ASP A 132 -22.88 -9.62 10.98
CA ASP A 132 -22.49 -11.03 11.09
C ASP A 132 -23.06 -11.84 9.91
N ASN A 133 -24.33 -11.60 9.54
CA ASN A 133 -24.94 -12.20 8.35
C ASN A 133 -24.21 -11.83 7.05
N TYR A 134 -23.72 -10.58 6.94
CA TYR A 134 -22.88 -10.16 5.82
C TYR A 134 -21.58 -10.96 5.84
N LEU A 135 -20.85 -10.96 6.96
CA LEU A 135 -19.57 -11.66 7.10
C LEU A 135 -19.67 -13.18 6.87
N GLU A 136 -20.76 -13.83 7.29
CA GLU A 136 -20.99 -15.27 7.08
C GLU A 136 -21.08 -15.64 5.60
N LYS A 137 -21.53 -14.73 4.74
CA LYS A 137 -21.56 -14.94 3.29
C LYS A 137 -20.18 -14.86 2.65
N HIS A 138 -19.19 -14.29 3.34
CA HIS A 138 -17.80 -14.21 2.87
C HIS A 138 -16.92 -15.29 3.54
N GLY A 139 -15.98 -15.88 2.79
CA GLY A 139 -15.07 -16.93 3.27
C GLY A 139 -14.02 -16.45 4.27
N GLY A 140 -13.50 -17.34 5.14
CA GLY A 140 -12.59 -16.98 6.25
C GLY A 140 -11.28 -16.27 5.83
N LEU A 141 -10.82 -15.33 6.66
CA LEU A 141 -9.51 -14.67 6.52
C LEU A 141 -8.49 -15.40 7.39
N PHE A 142 -7.30 -15.68 6.86
CA PHE A 142 -6.27 -16.39 7.63
C PHE A 142 -5.81 -15.57 8.84
N GLY A 143 -5.74 -16.22 10.01
CA GLY A 143 -5.24 -15.58 11.23
C GLY A 143 -6.16 -14.50 11.81
N VAL A 144 -7.38 -14.37 11.30
CA VAL A 144 -8.37 -13.38 11.74
C VAL A 144 -9.51 -14.08 12.45
N ASP A 145 -9.63 -13.81 13.75
CA ASP A 145 -10.80 -14.19 14.51
C ASP A 145 -11.85 -13.08 14.38
N ARG A 146 -12.83 -13.30 13.50
CA ARG A 146 -13.89 -12.31 13.20
C ARG A 146 -14.70 -11.91 14.43
N LYS A 147 -14.76 -12.75 15.47
CA LYS A 147 -15.45 -12.41 16.72
C LYS A 147 -14.64 -11.41 17.54
N LYS A 148 -13.31 -11.45 17.44
CA LYS A 148 -12.40 -10.51 18.11
C LYS A 148 -12.12 -9.26 17.28
N THR A 149 -12.13 -9.38 15.96
CA THR A 149 -11.80 -8.30 15.02
C THR A 149 -12.88 -8.12 13.94
N PRO A 150 -14.16 -7.91 14.33
CA PRO A 150 -15.27 -7.84 13.37
C PRO A 150 -15.16 -6.66 12.42
N THR A 151 -14.73 -5.50 12.92
CA THR A 151 -14.58 -4.28 12.11
C THR A 151 -13.54 -4.45 11.00
N PHE A 152 -12.42 -5.12 11.29
CA PHE A 152 -11.42 -5.42 10.28
C PHE A 152 -11.97 -6.35 9.20
N ALA A 153 -12.65 -7.44 9.60
CA ALA A 153 -13.24 -8.38 8.66
C ALA A 153 -14.25 -7.68 7.73
N LEU A 154 -15.09 -6.80 8.29
CA LEU A 154 -16.04 -6.01 7.50
C LEU A 154 -15.31 -5.11 6.50
N LEU A 155 -14.29 -4.37 6.94
CA LEU A 155 -13.54 -3.47 6.06
C LEU A 155 -12.78 -4.23 4.97
N GLU A 156 -12.22 -5.40 5.29
CA GLU A 156 -11.53 -6.25 4.33
C GLU A 156 -12.50 -6.74 3.23
N PHE A 157 -13.66 -7.28 3.59
CA PHE A 157 -14.65 -7.71 2.59
C PHE A 157 -15.27 -6.55 1.83
N ALA A 158 -15.64 -5.44 2.50
CA ALA A 158 -16.20 -4.27 1.83
C ALA A 158 -15.22 -3.70 0.81
N VAL A 159 -13.93 -3.59 1.17
CA VAL A 159 -12.91 -3.14 0.21
C VAL A 159 -12.78 -4.14 -0.94
N ASN A 160 -12.76 -5.44 -0.69
CA ASN A 160 -12.64 -6.46 -1.73
C ASN A 160 -13.87 -6.49 -2.66
N ASP A 161 -15.09 -6.40 -2.14
CA ASP A 161 -16.31 -6.25 -2.94
C ASP A 161 -16.23 -5.04 -3.86
N PHE A 162 -15.69 -3.92 -3.37
CA PHE A 162 -15.58 -2.70 -4.19
C PHE A 162 -14.52 -2.89 -5.27
N HIS A 163 -13.45 -3.64 -4.97
CA HIS A 163 -12.46 -4.05 -5.96
C HIS A 163 -13.05 -4.96 -7.03
N GLU A 164 -13.89 -5.93 -6.67
CA GLU A 164 -14.57 -6.80 -7.62
C GLU A 164 -15.50 -6.01 -8.54
N GLN A 165 -16.18 -5.00 -8.01
CA GLN A 165 -17.07 -4.11 -8.78
C GLN A 165 -16.36 -3.14 -9.75
N ILE A 166 -15.05 -2.98 -9.63
CA ILE A 166 -14.20 -2.18 -10.53
C ILE A 166 -13.20 -3.04 -11.31
N ALA A 167 -13.02 -4.29 -10.90
CA ALA A 167 -12.13 -5.22 -11.58
C ALA A 167 -12.61 -5.35 -13.03
N PRO A 168 -11.70 -5.35 -14.02
CA PRO A 168 -12.10 -5.58 -15.39
C PRO A 168 -12.89 -6.90 -15.46
N PRO A 169 -14.05 -6.94 -16.15
CA PRO A 169 -14.86 -8.15 -16.24
C PRO A 169 -14.07 -9.33 -16.84
N ASN A 170 -13.05 -9.02 -17.63
CA ASN A 170 -12.12 -9.99 -18.21
C ASN A 170 -10.76 -9.90 -17.50
N THR A 171 -10.64 -10.55 -16.34
CA THR A 171 -9.33 -10.78 -15.69
C THR A 171 -8.87 -12.21 -15.90
N ILE A 172 -7.56 -12.43 -15.82
CA ILE A 172 -6.96 -13.76 -15.87
C ILE A 172 -7.33 -14.49 -14.58
N ALA A 173 -8.06 -15.60 -14.68
CA ALA A 173 -8.41 -16.39 -13.52
C ALA A 173 -7.15 -16.95 -12.85
N ALA A 174 -7.18 -17.14 -11.52
CA ALA A 174 -6.02 -17.59 -10.76
C ALA A 174 -5.38 -18.89 -11.30
N LYS A 175 -6.21 -19.82 -11.80
CA LYS A 175 -5.79 -21.08 -12.42
C LYS A 175 -5.12 -20.92 -13.80
N ASP A 176 -5.38 -19.80 -14.48
CA ASP A 176 -4.89 -19.51 -15.84
C ASP A 176 -3.67 -18.58 -15.81
N LYS A 177 -3.20 -18.19 -14.61
CA LYS A 177 -1.96 -17.45 -14.41
C LYS A 177 -0.75 -18.35 -14.67
N PRO A 178 0.36 -17.79 -15.16
CA PRO A 178 1.55 -18.57 -15.50
C PRO A 178 2.06 -19.32 -14.27
N ASP A 179 2.54 -20.54 -14.49
CA ASP A 179 3.26 -21.27 -13.45
C ASP A 179 4.61 -20.61 -13.17
N TYR A 180 5.11 -20.78 -11.95
CA TYR A 180 6.39 -20.22 -11.52
C TYR A 180 7.14 -21.24 -10.68
N PHE A 181 8.32 -21.61 -11.17
CA PHE A 181 9.17 -22.57 -10.50
C PHE A 181 9.79 -21.96 -9.23
N ILE A 182 9.60 -22.65 -8.11
CA ILE A 182 10.27 -22.35 -6.84
C ILE A 182 11.14 -23.56 -6.47
N ALA A 183 12.43 -23.32 -6.29
CA ALA A 183 13.38 -24.36 -5.91
C ALA A 183 13.01 -25.00 -4.57
N ASP A 184 13.26 -26.31 -4.42
CA ASP A 184 12.92 -27.05 -3.20
C ASP A 184 13.65 -26.50 -1.96
N SER A 185 14.85 -25.95 -2.13
CA SER A 185 15.57 -25.24 -1.07
C SER A 185 14.77 -24.05 -0.52
N ILE A 186 14.06 -23.32 -1.37
CA ILE A 186 13.19 -22.20 -0.97
C ILE A 186 11.89 -22.73 -0.36
N LYS A 187 11.28 -23.77 -0.94
CA LYS A 187 10.07 -24.41 -0.38
C LYS A 187 10.29 -25.05 1.00
N SER A 188 11.52 -25.45 1.32
CA SER A 188 11.87 -26.03 2.62
C SER A 188 11.96 -25.03 3.77
N ILE A 189 11.97 -23.72 3.47
CA ILE A 189 12.03 -22.66 4.49
C ILE A 189 10.71 -22.66 5.28
N SER A 190 10.75 -22.68 6.61
CA SER A 190 9.54 -22.87 7.41
C SER A 190 8.57 -21.67 7.37
N GLY A 191 9.09 -20.45 7.19
CA GLY A 191 8.33 -19.21 7.31
C GLY A 191 8.14 -18.76 8.76
N LYS A 192 8.75 -19.47 9.73
CA LYS A 192 8.57 -19.19 11.17
C LYS A 192 9.77 -18.52 11.80
N ASN A 193 10.95 -18.64 11.19
CA ASN A 193 12.18 -18.12 11.78
C ASN A 193 12.46 -16.68 11.35
N PRO A 194 13.16 -15.89 12.19
CA PRO A 194 13.69 -14.60 11.77
C PRO A 194 14.51 -14.70 10.48
N GLY A 195 14.18 -13.87 9.49
CA GLY A 195 14.87 -13.83 8.19
C GLY A 195 14.32 -14.78 7.13
N ASP A 196 13.42 -15.70 7.46
CA ASP A 196 12.79 -16.60 6.47
C ASP A 196 12.07 -15.81 5.38
N GLY A 197 11.31 -14.78 5.79
CA GLY A 197 10.60 -13.90 4.85
C GLY A 197 11.50 -13.25 3.80
N LYS A 198 12.70 -12.82 4.20
CA LYS A 198 13.70 -12.25 3.28
C LYS A 198 14.17 -13.30 2.28
N LYS A 199 14.54 -14.50 2.75
CA LYS A 199 15.03 -15.59 1.89
C LYS A 199 13.94 -16.05 0.90
N LEU A 200 12.70 -16.17 1.37
CA LEU A 200 11.55 -16.51 0.54
C LEU A 200 11.29 -15.43 -0.51
N PHE A 201 11.28 -14.16 -0.12
CA PHE A 201 11.11 -13.05 -1.06
C PHE A 201 12.24 -13.02 -2.11
N GLU A 202 13.49 -13.16 -1.68
CA GLU A 202 14.66 -13.19 -2.59
C GLU A 202 14.59 -14.37 -3.57
N GLY A 203 14.17 -15.55 -3.13
CA GLY A 203 14.06 -16.74 -3.97
C GLY A 203 12.83 -16.81 -4.87
N ALA A 204 11.71 -16.18 -4.49
CA ALA A 204 10.43 -16.33 -5.19
C ALA A 204 9.88 -15.05 -5.83
N CYS A 205 10.17 -13.87 -5.28
CA CYS A 205 9.51 -12.62 -5.67
C CYS A 205 10.48 -11.63 -6.36
N SER A 206 11.77 -11.68 -6.02
CA SER A 206 12.75 -10.68 -6.43
C SER A 206 13.03 -10.64 -7.94
N ALA A 207 12.75 -11.72 -8.67
CA ALA A 207 12.91 -11.76 -10.13
C ALA A 207 12.06 -10.69 -10.84
N CYS A 208 10.88 -10.38 -10.30
CA CYS A 208 9.98 -9.35 -10.84
C CYS A 208 9.98 -8.07 -9.98
N HIS A 209 10.00 -8.21 -8.66
CA HIS A 209 9.90 -7.08 -7.73
C HIS A 209 11.25 -6.46 -7.36
N GLY A 210 12.37 -7.04 -7.78
CA GLY A 210 13.72 -6.62 -7.40
C GLY A 210 14.08 -7.01 -5.97
N MET A 211 15.36 -7.17 -5.66
CA MET A 211 15.83 -7.47 -4.29
C MET A 211 15.51 -6.35 -3.29
N ASP A 212 15.32 -5.13 -3.79
CA ASP A 212 14.99 -3.91 -3.05
C ASP A 212 13.49 -3.56 -3.09
N GLY A 213 12.65 -4.40 -3.72
CA GLY A 213 11.21 -4.15 -3.87
C GLY A 213 10.86 -2.99 -4.83
N GLN A 214 11.84 -2.45 -5.55
CA GLN A 214 11.68 -1.32 -6.49
C GLN A 214 11.40 -1.77 -7.94
N GLY A 215 10.99 -3.02 -8.14
CA GLY A 215 10.54 -3.53 -9.43
C GLY A 215 9.38 -2.73 -10.02
N ARG A 216 9.15 -2.89 -11.33
CA ARG A 216 8.30 -1.97 -12.10
C ARG A 216 6.79 -2.17 -11.89
N PHE A 217 6.32 -3.33 -11.40
CA PHE A 217 4.90 -3.71 -11.43
C PHE A 217 4.39 -4.45 -10.17
N PRO A 218 3.80 -3.74 -9.18
CA PRO A 218 4.05 -2.35 -8.81
C PRO A 218 5.37 -2.21 -8.01
N PRO A 219 5.85 -0.98 -7.77
CA PRO A 219 6.96 -0.73 -6.87
C PRO A 219 6.49 -0.89 -5.41
N ILE A 220 6.45 -2.15 -4.97
CA ILE A 220 5.84 -2.60 -3.69
C ILE A 220 6.49 -1.99 -2.45
N VAL A 221 7.64 -1.33 -2.61
CA VAL A 221 8.39 -0.70 -1.52
C VAL A 221 8.05 0.77 -1.31
N MET A 222 7.31 1.41 -2.24
CA MET A 222 6.99 2.83 -2.12
C MET A 222 6.06 3.09 -0.94
N LYS A 223 6.32 4.18 -0.19
CA LYS A 223 5.46 4.61 0.92
C LYS A 223 4.00 4.74 0.48
N SER A 224 3.77 5.41 -0.66
CA SER A 224 2.45 5.60 -1.28
C SER A 224 1.72 4.29 -1.61
N TYR A 225 2.44 3.18 -1.75
CA TYR A 225 1.86 1.85 -1.92
C TYR A 225 1.64 1.17 -0.56
N LEU A 226 2.68 1.08 0.28
CA LEU A 226 2.66 0.33 1.54
C LEU A 226 1.66 0.89 2.56
N THR A 227 1.41 2.21 2.56
CA THR A 227 0.45 2.85 3.48
C THR A 227 -1.02 2.61 3.10
N LEU A 228 -1.29 2.14 1.88
CA LEU A 228 -2.65 1.87 1.40
C LEU A 228 -3.07 0.41 1.60
N HIS A 229 -2.11 -0.52 1.71
CA HIS A 229 -2.40 -1.95 1.71
C HIS A 229 -2.31 -2.53 3.13
N SER A 230 -3.31 -3.34 3.51
CA SER A 230 -3.27 -4.16 4.74
C SER A 230 -2.29 -5.32 4.57
N ASP A 231 -1.92 -5.97 5.66
CA ASP A 231 -1.10 -7.19 5.59
C ASP A 231 -1.89 -8.35 5.00
N HIS A 232 -3.19 -8.44 5.30
CA HIS A 232 -4.07 -9.42 4.67
C HIS A 232 -4.25 -9.22 3.18
N GLU A 233 -4.35 -7.97 2.70
CA GLU A 233 -4.39 -7.72 1.25
C GLU A 233 -3.09 -8.18 0.58
N HIS A 234 -1.93 -7.91 1.19
CA HIS A 234 -0.66 -8.43 0.68
C HIS A 234 -0.62 -9.97 0.70
N PHE A 235 -1.14 -10.59 1.75
CA PHE A 235 -1.22 -12.06 1.84
C PHE A 235 -2.07 -12.63 0.69
N GLU A 236 -3.26 -12.09 0.45
CA GLU A 236 -4.13 -12.55 -0.63
C GLU A 236 -3.55 -12.25 -2.02
N ILE A 237 -2.87 -11.11 -2.20
CA ILE A 237 -2.13 -10.80 -3.43
C ILE A 237 -1.01 -11.81 -3.66
N VAL A 238 -0.22 -12.18 -2.65
CA VAL A 238 0.82 -13.21 -2.83
C VAL A 238 0.19 -14.56 -3.11
N LYS A 239 -0.87 -14.93 -2.41
CA LYS A 239 -1.54 -16.23 -2.56
C LYS A 239 -2.19 -16.41 -3.93
N GLY A 240 -3.04 -15.46 -4.35
CA GLY A 240 -3.87 -15.55 -5.56
C GLY A 240 -3.47 -14.63 -6.72
N GLY A 241 -2.50 -13.74 -6.50
CA GLY A 241 -2.13 -12.67 -7.42
C GLY A 241 -3.21 -11.59 -7.55
N PRO A 242 -2.86 -10.38 -8.01
CA PRO A 242 -3.83 -9.31 -8.22
C PRO A 242 -4.71 -9.56 -9.46
N PRO A 243 -5.86 -8.88 -9.60
CA PRO A 243 -6.63 -8.87 -10.85
C PRO A 243 -5.80 -8.27 -11.98
N GLN A 244 -5.63 -9.01 -13.09
CA GLN A 244 -4.84 -8.58 -14.25
C GLN A 244 -5.59 -8.91 -15.53
N LYS A 245 -5.54 -8.02 -16.53
CA LYS A 245 -6.21 -8.24 -17.83
C LYS A 245 -5.45 -9.27 -18.67
N PRO A 246 -6.13 -10.09 -19.49
CA PRO A 246 -5.48 -10.86 -20.55
C PRO A 246 -4.61 -9.97 -21.43
N GLY A 247 -3.42 -10.46 -21.80
CA GLY A 247 -2.44 -9.69 -22.56
C GLY A 247 -1.60 -8.70 -21.74
N SER A 248 -1.73 -8.69 -20.40
CA SER A 248 -0.80 -7.92 -19.56
C SER A 248 0.63 -8.37 -19.83
N PRO A 249 1.59 -7.42 -19.99
CA PRO A 249 2.96 -7.76 -20.39
C PRO A 249 3.69 -8.59 -19.34
N ILE A 250 3.33 -8.43 -18.06
CA ILE A 250 3.81 -9.24 -16.95
C ILE A 250 2.59 -9.63 -16.11
N VAL A 251 2.43 -10.94 -15.89
CA VAL A 251 1.38 -11.52 -15.04
C VAL A 251 2.03 -12.07 -13.79
N MET A 252 1.56 -11.66 -12.61
CA MET A 252 2.05 -12.19 -11.34
C MET A 252 1.51 -13.62 -11.16
N PRO A 253 2.37 -14.62 -10.95
CA PRO A 253 1.95 -16.00 -10.71
C PRO A 253 1.23 -16.12 -9.36
N THR A 254 0.55 -17.24 -9.14
CA THR A 254 -0.05 -17.59 -7.86
C THR A 254 0.93 -18.41 -7.02
N PHE A 255 0.88 -18.23 -5.70
CA PHE A 255 1.78 -18.91 -4.77
C PHE A 255 1.05 -19.77 -3.74
N GLY A 256 -0.29 -19.73 -3.67
CA GLY A 256 -1.07 -20.47 -2.67
C GLY A 256 -1.00 -22.00 -2.78
N ASP A 257 -0.59 -22.52 -3.93
CA ASP A 257 -0.34 -23.93 -4.21
C ASP A 257 1.16 -24.31 -4.07
N LYS A 258 2.04 -23.32 -3.93
CA LYS A 258 3.51 -23.48 -3.93
C LYS A 258 4.14 -23.18 -2.57
N LEU A 259 3.54 -22.27 -1.82
CA LEU A 259 3.96 -21.83 -0.50
C LEU A 259 2.82 -22.03 0.49
N ASN A 260 3.15 -22.48 1.70
CA ASN A 260 2.19 -22.57 2.79
C ASN A 260 1.91 -21.17 3.39
N GLN A 261 0.91 -21.11 4.26
CA GLN A 261 0.44 -19.85 4.83
C GLN A 261 1.50 -19.16 5.71
N ASP A 262 2.28 -19.92 6.49
CA ASP A 262 3.37 -19.38 7.32
C ASP A 262 4.45 -18.73 6.45
N GLN A 263 4.81 -19.36 5.32
CA GLN A 263 5.77 -18.82 4.35
C GLN A 263 5.27 -17.50 3.75
N ILE A 264 4.01 -17.44 3.29
CA ILE A 264 3.44 -16.22 2.72
C ILE A 264 3.40 -15.10 3.78
N TRP A 265 2.98 -15.39 5.00
CA TRP A 265 3.00 -14.38 6.09
C TRP A 265 4.39 -13.87 6.42
N SER A 266 5.39 -14.75 6.39
CA SER A 266 6.78 -14.33 6.59
C SER A 266 7.26 -13.36 5.50
N ILE A 267 6.83 -13.55 4.24
CA ILE A 267 7.08 -12.60 3.14
C ILE A 267 6.42 -11.26 3.46
N VAL A 268 5.13 -11.25 3.83
CA VAL A 268 4.40 -10.01 4.18
C VAL A 268 5.10 -9.25 5.31
N LYS A 269 5.53 -9.97 6.36
CA LYS A 269 6.32 -9.40 7.46
C LYS A 269 7.63 -8.78 6.96
N TYR A 270 8.31 -9.42 6.02
CA TYR A 270 9.51 -8.85 5.40
C TYR A 270 9.22 -7.56 4.62
N LEU A 271 8.13 -7.49 3.86
CA LEU A 271 7.72 -6.27 3.14
C LEU A 271 7.60 -5.05 4.09
N ARG A 272 7.10 -5.26 5.32
CA ARG A 272 6.98 -4.21 6.33
C ARG A 272 8.29 -3.68 6.88
N THR A 273 9.38 -4.43 6.74
CA THR A 273 10.71 -3.92 7.12
C THR A 273 11.12 -2.73 6.25
N TRP A 274 10.65 -2.68 5.00
CA TRP A 274 10.95 -1.56 4.11
C TRP A 274 10.19 -0.29 4.45
N GLU A 275 8.96 -0.40 4.95
CA GLU A 275 8.19 0.76 5.42
C GLU A 275 8.95 1.51 6.52
N LYS A 276 9.62 0.75 7.41
CA LYS A 276 10.53 1.30 8.44
C LYS A 276 11.81 1.85 7.82
N ALA A 277 12.42 1.11 6.89
CA ALA A 277 13.71 1.45 6.30
C ALA A 277 13.67 2.70 5.42
N TRP A 278 12.59 2.96 4.68
CA TRP A 278 12.45 4.14 3.80
C TRP A 278 12.40 5.49 4.52
N THR A 279 12.40 5.50 5.86
CA THR A 279 12.68 6.71 6.66
C THR A 279 14.17 7.10 6.67
N GLY A 280 15.06 6.21 6.23
CA GLY A 280 16.50 6.43 6.19
C GLY A 280 16.98 7.19 4.95
N PRO A 281 17.87 8.20 5.07
CA PRO A 281 18.29 9.08 3.97
C PRO A 281 19.16 8.40 2.89
N LYS A 282 19.53 7.13 3.08
CA LYS A 282 20.33 6.34 2.12
C LYS A 282 19.47 5.59 1.09
N ASN A 283 18.16 5.49 1.31
CA ASN A 283 17.26 4.80 0.38
C ASN A 283 16.84 5.78 -0.72
N VAL A 284 17.29 5.52 -1.94
CA VAL A 284 17.01 6.35 -3.12
C VAL A 284 16.16 5.54 -4.08
N ARG A 285 15.15 6.19 -4.67
CA ARG A 285 14.31 5.52 -5.65
C ARG A 285 15.13 5.18 -6.88
N ARG A 286 14.89 4.01 -7.45
CA ARG A 286 15.52 3.63 -8.73
C ARG A 286 15.24 4.71 -9.78
N GLY A 287 16.29 5.26 -10.37
CA GLY A 287 16.20 6.35 -11.35
C GLY A 287 16.23 7.77 -10.76
N GLU A 288 16.11 7.93 -9.44
CA GLU A 288 16.09 9.27 -8.83
C GLU A 288 17.47 9.92 -8.84
N ALA A 289 18.54 9.18 -8.58
CA ALA A 289 19.91 9.71 -8.65
C ALA A 289 20.22 10.19 -10.07
N GLU A 290 19.84 9.41 -11.08
CA GLU A 290 20.01 9.72 -12.49
C GLU A 290 19.15 10.92 -12.92
N ALA A 291 17.91 11.02 -12.42
CA ALA A 291 17.04 12.17 -12.66
C ALA A 291 17.63 13.45 -12.05
N ARG A 292 18.12 13.39 -10.80
CA ARG A 292 18.78 14.52 -10.14
C ARG A 292 20.05 14.93 -10.88
N ALA A 293 20.88 13.98 -11.28
CA ALA A 293 22.09 14.24 -12.07
C ALA A 293 21.78 14.86 -13.45
N ALA A 294 20.62 14.51 -14.04
CA ALA A 294 20.13 15.13 -15.27
C ALA A 294 19.52 16.54 -15.05
N GLY A 295 19.45 17.03 -13.81
CA GLY A 295 18.92 18.36 -13.49
C GLY A 295 17.41 18.40 -13.23
N VAL A 296 16.75 17.25 -13.01
CA VAL A 296 15.33 17.21 -12.65
C VAL A 296 15.12 17.80 -11.26
N LYS A 297 14.23 18.81 -11.15
CA LYS A 297 13.82 19.39 -9.88
C LYS A 297 12.67 18.59 -9.25
N PHE A 298 12.73 18.38 -7.94
CA PHE A 298 11.72 17.61 -7.20
C PHE A 298 10.82 18.56 -6.43
N TYR A 299 9.50 18.42 -6.58
CA TYR A 299 8.50 19.10 -5.78
C TYR A 299 7.84 18.13 -4.82
N SER A 300 7.64 18.56 -3.59
CA SER A 300 6.68 17.97 -2.67
C SER A 300 5.24 18.26 -3.13
N THR A 301 4.28 17.48 -2.66
CA THR A 301 2.86 17.69 -2.99
C THR A 301 2.36 19.10 -2.60
N PRO A 302 2.69 19.68 -1.42
CA PRO A 302 2.30 21.05 -1.10
C PRO A 302 2.92 22.12 -2.02
N GLU A 303 4.17 21.94 -2.45
CA GLU A 303 4.80 22.87 -3.40
C GLU A 303 4.11 22.81 -4.77
N LEU A 304 3.80 21.60 -5.26
CA LEU A 304 3.06 21.46 -6.51
C LEU A 304 1.64 22.03 -6.41
N LEU A 305 0.98 21.90 -5.26
CA LEU A 305 -0.33 22.52 -5.02
C LEU A 305 -0.25 24.05 -5.18
N ALA A 306 0.79 24.69 -4.64
CA ALA A 306 0.99 26.13 -4.78
C ALA A 306 1.18 26.54 -6.25
N ILE A 307 1.97 25.77 -7.00
CA ILE A 307 2.19 25.98 -8.45
C ILE A 307 0.87 25.83 -9.23
N TRP A 308 0.11 24.78 -8.95
CA TRP A 308 -1.17 24.51 -9.61
C TRP A 308 -2.21 25.61 -9.31
N LYS A 309 -2.33 26.05 -8.05
CA LYS A 309 -3.22 27.15 -7.65
C LYS A 309 -2.86 28.47 -8.33
N ALA A 310 -1.58 28.74 -8.54
CA ALA A 310 -1.10 29.92 -9.24
C ALA A 310 -1.43 29.92 -10.75
N LYS A 311 -1.89 28.78 -11.31
CA LYS A 311 -2.23 28.62 -12.74
C LYS A 311 -1.12 29.12 -13.66
N ASN A 312 0.14 28.83 -13.33
CA ASN A 312 1.30 29.36 -14.05
C ASN A 312 1.28 28.87 -15.52
N PRO A 313 1.13 29.77 -16.51
CA PRO A 313 1.04 29.38 -17.93
C PRO A 313 2.34 28.79 -18.47
N ASN A 314 3.47 29.00 -17.80
CA ASN A 314 4.79 28.48 -18.18
C ASN A 314 5.07 27.07 -17.64
N VAL A 315 4.06 26.42 -17.03
CA VAL A 315 4.15 25.06 -16.50
C VAL A 315 3.20 24.15 -17.27
N LEU A 316 3.68 22.97 -17.63
CA LEU A 316 2.87 21.85 -18.10
C LEU A 316 2.93 20.72 -17.07
N LEU A 317 1.79 20.36 -16.51
CA LEU A 317 1.64 19.14 -15.72
C LEU A 317 1.49 17.97 -16.69
N LEU A 318 2.46 17.06 -16.73
CA LEU A 318 2.46 15.88 -17.58
C LEU A 318 2.18 14.64 -16.74
N ASP A 319 1.00 14.08 -16.90
CA ASP A 319 0.57 12.87 -16.21
C ASP A 319 0.87 11.63 -17.05
N LEU A 320 1.69 10.74 -16.49
CA LEU A 320 2.12 9.47 -17.08
C LEU A 320 1.49 8.26 -16.37
N GLN A 321 0.38 8.44 -15.68
CA GLN A 321 -0.38 7.32 -15.13
C GLN A 321 -0.96 6.45 -16.26
N SER A 322 -1.38 5.22 -15.94
CA SER A 322 -2.18 4.43 -16.87
C SER A 322 -3.51 5.14 -17.21
N ASP A 323 -4.14 4.81 -18.33
CA ASP A 323 -5.42 5.42 -18.75
C ASP A 323 -6.52 5.24 -17.69
N ILE A 324 -6.60 4.07 -17.06
CA ILE A 324 -7.53 3.80 -15.96
C ILE A 324 -7.19 4.67 -14.73
N ALA A 325 -5.91 4.77 -14.39
CA ALA A 325 -5.47 5.61 -13.27
C ALA A 325 -5.84 7.08 -13.50
N PHE A 326 -5.51 7.63 -14.67
CA PHE A 326 -5.83 9.01 -15.03
C PHE A 326 -7.33 9.31 -14.97
N ARG A 327 -8.17 8.45 -15.58
CA ARG A 327 -9.62 8.70 -15.74
C ARG A 327 -10.48 8.32 -14.54
N ILE A 328 -10.17 7.20 -13.89
CA ILE A 328 -11.03 6.62 -12.85
C ILE A 328 -10.50 6.92 -11.45
N MET A 329 -9.17 6.84 -11.28
CA MET A 329 -8.53 7.18 -9.99
C MET A 329 -8.34 8.68 -9.81
N GLY A 330 -8.41 9.41 -10.92
CA GLY A 330 -8.36 10.86 -10.95
C GLY A 330 -6.95 11.42 -11.12
N HIS A 331 -6.91 12.65 -11.60
CA HIS A 331 -5.70 13.35 -11.98
C HIS A 331 -5.75 14.81 -11.50
N ILE A 332 -4.60 15.50 -11.52
CA ILE A 332 -4.56 16.93 -11.23
C ILE A 332 -5.31 17.69 -12.35
N PRO A 333 -6.32 18.53 -12.04
CA PRO A 333 -7.08 19.24 -13.06
C PRO A 333 -6.19 20.07 -13.99
N GLY A 334 -6.40 19.94 -15.29
CA GLY A 334 -5.61 20.64 -16.31
C GLY A 334 -4.27 19.98 -16.66
N SER A 335 -3.96 18.81 -16.09
CA SER A 335 -2.81 18.01 -16.53
C SER A 335 -3.04 17.40 -17.92
N ARG A 336 -1.96 17.25 -18.68
CA ARG A 336 -1.94 16.56 -19.97
C ARG A 336 -1.56 15.10 -19.74
N HIS A 337 -2.37 14.18 -20.26
CA HIS A 337 -2.11 12.75 -20.19
C HIS A 337 -1.32 12.25 -21.40
N ILE A 338 -0.28 11.45 -21.15
CA ILE A 338 0.38 10.58 -22.14
C ILE A 338 0.55 9.22 -21.49
N ARG A 339 0.12 8.15 -22.16
CA ARG A 339 0.30 6.80 -21.61
C ARG A 339 1.78 6.44 -21.53
N PRO A 340 2.23 5.67 -20.51
CA PRO A 340 3.62 5.25 -20.39
C PRO A 340 4.23 4.67 -21.67
N GLU A 341 3.47 3.84 -22.38
CA GLU A 341 3.89 3.17 -23.62
C GLU A 341 3.96 4.10 -24.84
N GLU A 342 3.28 5.24 -24.80
CA GLU A 342 3.27 6.23 -25.88
C GLU A 342 4.32 7.33 -25.68
N PHE A 343 4.93 7.39 -24.49
CA PHE A 343 5.79 8.48 -24.07
C PHE A 343 6.94 8.73 -25.05
N ASP A 344 7.69 7.70 -25.42
CA ASP A 344 8.86 7.84 -26.29
C ASP A 344 8.48 8.43 -27.67
N GLY A 345 7.34 8.01 -28.22
CA GLY A 345 6.82 8.51 -29.50
C GLY A 345 6.26 9.93 -29.42
N LYS A 346 5.73 10.33 -28.26
CA LYS A 346 5.10 11.65 -28.05
C LYS A 346 6.01 12.67 -27.37
N MET A 347 7.20 12.28 -26.91
CA MET A 347 8.10 13.18 -26.17
C MET A 347 8.38 14.47 -26.95
N LYS A 348 8.63 14.37 -28.26
CA LYS A 348 8.94 15.52 -29.13
C LYS A 348 7.76 16.48 -29.34
N THR A 349 6.53 16.08 -29.04
CA THR A 349 5.34 16.95 -29.16
C THR A 349 5.15 17.85 -27.93
N LEU A 350 5.98 17.68 -26.90
CA LEU A 350 5.92 18.47 -25.68
C LEU A 350 6.55 19.86 -25.87
N PRO A 351 6.01 20.91 -25.21
CA PRO A 351 6.51 22.27 -25.34
C PRO A 351 7.91 22.42 -24.72
N LYS A 352 8.83 23.05 -25.46
CA LYS A 352 10.21 23.33 -25.02
C LYS A 352 10.34 24.60 -24.18
N ASP A 353 9.39 25.52 -24.34
CA ASP A 353 9.30 26.81 -23.67
C ASP A 353 8.72 26.72 -22.24
N LYS A 354 8.19 25.56 -21.84
CA LYS A 354 7.56 25.34 -20.53
C LYS A 354 8.39 24.43 -19.63
N GLU A 355 8.22 24.61 -18.33
CA GLU A 355 8.62 23.60 -17.34
C GLU A 355 7.64 22.44 -17.40
N ILE A 356 8.14 21.22 -17.59
CA ILE A 356 7.35 20.00 -17.59
C ILE A 356 7.48 19.32 -16.24
N ILE A 357 6.38 19.28 -15.48
CA ILE A 357 6.31 18.57 -14.20
C ILE A 357 5.71 17.19 -14.47
N VAL A 358 6.55 16.17 -14.39
CA VAL A 358 6.15 14.78 -14.58
C VAL A 358 5.45 14.27 -13.31
N ILE A 359 4.30 13.62 -13.52
CA ILE A 359 3.44 13.06 -12.49
C ILE A 359 3.25 11.57 -12.84
N ASP A 360 3.42 10.70 -11.85
CA ASP A 360 2.98 9.32 -11.92
C ASP A 360 2.20 8.94 -10.66
N MET A 361 1.75 7.70 -10.61
CA MET A 361 0.87 7.20 -9.57
C MET A 361 1.53 7.18 -8.17
N PHE A 362 2.73 6.62 -8.05
CA PHE A 362 3.36 6.28 -6.77
C PHE A 362 4.64 7.06 -6.47
N GLY A 363 5.08 7.93 -7.36
CA GLY A 363 6.31 8.69 -7.23
C GLY A 363 7.55 7.83 -7.54
N SER A 364 7.52 6.97 -8.56
CA SER A 364 8.72 6.23 -8.99
C SER A 364 8.80 5.97 -10.49
N GLN A 365 7.70 5.61 -11.14
CA GLN A 365 7.71 5.14 -12.54
C GLN A 365 8.04 6.25 -13.54
N GLY A 366 7.77 7.51 -13.19
CA GLY A 366 8.03 8.71 -13.98
C GLY A 366 9.45 9.25 -13.86
N LEU A 367 10.31 8.67 -13.00
CA LEU A 367 11.70 9.11 -12.84
C LEU A 367 12.52 8.92 -14.12
N VAL A 368 12.36 7.77 -14.80
CA VAL A 368 13.05 7.49 -16.07
C VAL A 368 12.57 8.44 -17.19
N PRO A 369 11.25 8.61 -17.43
CA PRO A 369 10.74 9.64 -18.34
C PRO A 369 11.22 11.06 -18.00
N ALA A 370 11.25 11.45 -16.73
CA ALA A 370 11.72 12.76 -16.31
C ALA A 370 13.21 12.97 -16.63
N ALA A 371 14.04 11.97 -16.36
CA ALA A 371 15.46 12.00 -16.73
C ALA A 371 15.65 12.08 -18.26
N ALA A 372 14.83 11.37 -19.04
CA ALA A 372 14.87 11.41 -20.50
C ALA A 372 14.51 12.81 -21.05
N LEU A 373 13.47 13.45 -20.51
CA LEU A 373 13.12 14.84 -20.85
C LEU A 373 14.27 15.80 -20.55
N ALA A 374 14.83 15.72 -19.35
CA ALA A 374 15.91 16.62 -18.95
C ALA A 374 17.15 16.46 -19.86
N LYS A 375 17.55 15.21 -20.16
CA LYS A 375 18.64 14.91 -21.11
C LYS A 375 18.35 15.37 -22.54
N ALA A 376 17.08 15.39 -22.93
CA ALA A 376 16.65 15.93 -24.22
C ALA A 376 16.54 17.48 -24.22
N GLY A 377 16.93 18.16 -23.14
CA GLY A 377 16.96 19.63 -23.03
C GLY A 377 15.60 20.26 -22.69
N TYR A 378 14.67 19.53 -22.09
CA TYR A 378 13.48 20.13 -21.49
C TYR A 378 13.78 20.65 -20.08
N LYS A 379 13.15 21.75 -19.67
CA LYS A 379 13.11 22.12 -18.26
C LYS A 379 12.17 21.16 -17.55
N THR A 380 12.70 20.26 -16.73
CA THR A 380 11.91 19.16 -16.16
C THR A 380 11.92 19.16 -14.64
N SER A 381 10.75 18.91 -14.08
CA SER A 381 10.52 18.72 -12.66
C SER A 381 9.64 17.48 -12.43
N TYR A 382 9.47 17.08 -11.17
CA TYR A 382 8.82 15.83 -10.81
C TYR A 382 8.02 15.92 -9.50
N LEU A 383 6.82 15.33 -9.47
CA LEU A 383 6.03 15.19 -8.23
C LEU A 383 6.56 14.02 -7.41
N SER A 384 7.15 14.32 -6.26
CA SER A 384 7.90 13.33 -5.46
C SER A 384 7.02 12.21 -4.90
N ASP A 385 5.84 12.49 -4.38
CA ASP A 385 5.04 11.50 -3.67
C ASP A 385 3.94 10.86 -4.55
N GLY A 386 3.90 11.24 -5.83
CA GLY A 386 2.95 10.74 -6.82
C GLY A 386 1.50 11.18 -6.58
N MET A 387 0.63 10.73 -7.46
CA MET A 387 -0.80 11.06 -7.45
C MET A 387 -1.53 10.48 -6.22
N MET A 388 -1.05 9.38 -5.65
CA MET A 388 -1.63 8.81 -4.43
C MET A 388 -1.51 9.74 -3.22
N ASP A 389 -0.42 10.50 -3.07
CA ASP A 389 -0.33 11.50 -2.00
C ASP A 389 -1.29 12.67 -2.26
N TRP A 390 -1.29 13.22 -3.49
CA TRP A 390 -2.19 14.31 -3.87
C TRP A 390 -3.65 13.99 -3.59
N HIS A 391 -4.11 12.84 -4.09
CA HIS A 391 -5.51 12.44 -3.97
C HIS A 391 -5.79 11.83 -2.60
N ILE A 392 -5.13 10.74 -2.23
CA ILE A 392 -5.57 9.91 -1.10
C ILE A 392 -5.05 10.41 0.23
N ALA A 393 -3.78 10.76 0.34
CA ALA A 393 -3.25 11.27 1.60
C ALA A 393 -3.77 12.69 1.88
N ARG A 394 -3.80 13.56 0.86
CA ARG A 394 -4.10 14.99 1.05
C ARG A 394 -5.49 15.44 0.65
N ASN A 395 -6.24 14.64 -0.12
CA ASN A 395 -7.58 14.98 -0.62
C ASN A 395 -7.60 16.35 -1.31
N TYR A 396 -6.56 16.64 -2.10
CA TYR A 396 -6.54 17.81 -2.97
C TYR A 396 -7.46 17.60 -4.17
N GLN A 397 -7.80 18.70 -4.85
CA GLN A 397 -8.76 18.67 -5.95
C GLN A 397 -8.28 17.76 -7.08
N THR A 398 -9.17 16.91 -7.57
CA THR A 398 -8.93 15.99 -8.70
C THR A 398 -10.02 16.13 -9.75
N ALA A 399 -9.65 15.92 -11.01
CA ALA A 399 -10.57 15.67 -12.12
C ALA A 399 -10.59 14.17 -12.45
N TYR A 400 -11.58 13.73 -13.23
CA TYR A 400 -11.82 12.34 -13.64
C TYR A 400 -12.10 12.32 -15.14
#